data_AF-A0A3M5DJQ7-F1
#
_entry.id   AF-A0A3M5DJQ7-F1
#
_cell.length_a   1.000
_cell.length_b   1.000
_cell.length_c   1.000
_cell.angle_alpha   90.00
_cell.angle_beta   90.00
_cell.angle_gamma   90.00
#
_symmetry.space_group_name_H-M   'P 1'
#
loop_
_entity.id
_entity.type
_entity.pdbx_description
1 polymer ?
#
loop_
_entity_poly.entity_id
_entity_poly.type
_entity_poly.pdbx_seq_one_letter_code
_entity_poly.pdbx_strand_id
1 'polypeptide(L)'
;MRWPATSGSTSTPPETSMRLERTSFARRLEGYTEAVSLPAQPVVEGRLLRMVGLTLEAEGLQAAVGSRCNVINESGYHPVQVEAEVMGFSGSKVYLMPVGSLAGIAPGAR
;
A
#
# COMPACT_ATOMS: atom_id res chain seq x y z
N MET A 1 54.96 30.32 -64.81
CA MET A 1 54.93 29.23 -63.81
C MET A 1 53.87 29.58 -62.78
N ARG A 2 52.69 28.95 -62.86
CA ARG A 2 51.47 29.32 -62.14
C ARG A 2 51.03 28.10 -61.32
N TRP A 3 51.07 28.21 -60.00
CA TRP A 3 50.69 27.17 -59.04
C TRP A 3 49.15 27.04 -59.00
N PRO A 4 48.53 25.85 -58.96
CA PRO A 4 47.09 25.73 -58.81
C PRO A 4 46.70 25.86 -57.34
N ALA A 5 45.71 26.71 -57.07
CA ALA A 5 45.07 26.82 -55.77
C ALA A 5 44.16 25.60 -55.56
N THR A 6 44.44 24.82 -54.52
CA THR A 6 43.56 23.75 -54.05
C THR A 6 42.48 24.35 -53.15
N SER A 7 41.24 24.37 -53.63
CA SER A 7 40.06 24.69 -52.83
C SER A 7 39.75 23.52 -51.89
N GLY A 8 40.26 23.58 -50.67
CA GLY A 8 39.91 22.66 -49.60
C GLY A 8 38.52 22.97 -49.05
N SER A 9 37.57 22.09 -49.32
CA SER A 9 36.20 22.12 -48.84
C SER A 9 36.12 21.98 -47.31
N THR A 10 35.34 22.88 -46.71
CA THR A 10 34.86 22.89 -45.33
C THR A 10 34.17 21.57 -44.97
N SER A 11 34.56 20.93 -43.87
CA SER A 11 33.68 19.99 -43.16
C SER A 11 33.95 20.06 -41.65
N THR A 12 33.27 20.99 -40.99
CA THR A 12 33.10 21.00 -39.54
C THR A 12 32.34 19.73 -39.15
N PRO A 13 32.81 18.90 -38.20
CA PRO A 13 32.05 17.73 -37.75
C PRO A 13 30.74 18.21 -37.10
N PRO A 14 29.62 17.46 -37.24
CA PRO A 14 28.40 17.81 -36.54
C PRO A 14 28.64 17.63 -35.04
N GLU A 15 28.65 18.74 -34.30
CA GLU A 15 28.56 18.70 -32.84
C GLU A 15 27.20 18.12 -32.48
N THR A 16 27.16 16.80 -32.26
CA THR A 16 26.01 16.10 -31.71
C THR A 16 25.82 16.59 -30.28
N SER A 17 25.09 17.68 -30.14
CA SER A 17 24.53 18.16 -28.88
C SER A 17 23.65 17.05 -28.31
N MET A 18 24.21 16.28 -27.38
CA MET A 18 23.49 15.29 -26.61
C MET A 18 22.60 16.03 -25.62
N ARG A 19 21.43 16.49 -26.09
CA ARG A 19 20.35 16.95 -25.23
C ARG A 19 19.99 15.79 -24.32
N LEU A 20 20.25 15.93 -23.02
CA LEU A 20 19.63 15.05 -22.04
C LEU A 20 18.12 15.25 -22.16
N GLU A 21 17.45 14.28 -22.79
CA GLU A 21 16.00 14.14 -22.79
C GLU A 21 15.55 14.03 -21.34
N ARG A 22 15.24 15.17 -20.73
CA ARG A 22 14.68 15.24 -19.38
C ARG A 22 13.31 14.59 -19.47
N THR A 23 13.22 13.34 -19.03
CA THR A 23 11.97 12.60 -18.93
C THR A 23 10.95 13.51 -18.24
N SER A 24 9.86 13.80 -18.94
CA SER A 24 8.85 14.71 -18.42
C SER A 24 8.32 14.16 -17.09
N PHE A 25 7.97 15.06 -16.17
CA PHE A 25 7.36 14.68 -14.89
C PHE A 25 6.11 13.81 -15.12
N ALA A 26 5.33 14.13 -16.17
CA ALA A 26 4.18 13.34 -16.60
C ALA A 26 4.54 11.87 -16.90
N ARG A 27 5.62 11.62 -17.64
CA ARG A 27 6.06 10.25 -17.97
C ARG A 27 6.55 9.45 -16.76
N ARG A 28 7.08 10.13 -15.73
CA ARG A 28 7.37 9.48 -14.44
C ARG A 28 6.10 9.11 -13.69
N LEU A 29 5.06 9.94 -13.78
CA LEU A 29 3.79 9.72 -13.09
C LEU A 29 2.95 8.60 -13.71
N GLU A 30 3.04 8.40 -15.04
CA GLU A 30 2.35 7.31 -15.75
C GLU A 30 2.64 5.92 -15.15
N GLY A 31 3.86 5.69 -14.66
CA GLY A 31 4.24 4.43 -14.01
C GLY A 31 3.57 4.18 -12.65
N TYR A 32 2.96 5.20 -12.04
CA TYR A 32 2.27 5.10 -10.74
C TYR A 32 0.76 4.95 -10.88
N THR A 33 0.21 4.92 -12.10
CA THR A 33 -1.25 4.90 -12.32
C THR A 33 -1.92 3.71 -11.62
N GLU A 34 -1.29 2.53 -11.63
CA GLU A 34 -1.78 1.35 -10.91
C GLU A 34 -1.68 1.49 -9.39
N ALA A 35 -0.60 2.10 -8.88
CA ALA A 35 -0.42 2.33 -7.44
C ALA A 35 -1.43 3.32 -6.84
N VAL A 36 -2.05 4.15 -7.68
CA VAL A 36 -3.10 5.11 -7.30
C VAL A 36 -4.51 4.50 -7.42
N SER A 37 -4.63 3.24 -7.83
CA SER A 37 -5.90 2.51 -7.83
C SER A 37 -6.35 2.19 -6.40
N LEU A 38 -6.93 3.17 -5.73
CA LEU A 38 -7.51 3.04 -4.41
C LEU A 38 -8.88 2.34 -4.50
N PRO A 39 -9.28 1.57 -3.46
CA PRO A 39 -10.64 1.07 -3.39
C PRO A 39 -11.63 2.23 -3.39
N ALA A 40 -12.78 2.04 -4.04
CA ALA A 40 -13.82 3.07 -4.16
C ALA A 40 -14.39 3.52 -2.80
N GLN A 41 -14.17 2.72 -1.74
CA GLN A 41 -14.61 3.00 -0.38
C GLN A 41 -13.46 2.69 0.60
N PRO A 42 -13.31 3.48 1.68
CA PRO A 42 -12.34 3.18 2.72
C PRO A 42 -12.68 1.84 3.39
N VAL A 43 -11.65 1.05 3.70
CA VAL A 43 -11.81 -0.16 4.50
C VAL A 43 -12.04 0.26 5.95
N VAL A 44 -13.11 -0.28 6.56
CA VAL A 44 -13.38 -0.06 7.98
C VAL A 44 -12.46 -0.97 8.79
N GLU A 45 -11.57 -0.37 9.59
CA GLU A 45 -10.67 -1.10 10.48
C GLU A 45 -10.94 -0.71 11.93
N GLY A 46 -10.75 -1.67 12.82
CA GLY A 46 -10.78 -1.45 14.25
C GLY A 46 -9.40 -1.61 14.87
N ARG A 47 -9.39 -1.65 16.20
CA ARG A 47 -8.22 -2.02 16.97
C ARG A 47 -8.61 -2.94 18.11
N LEU A 48 -7.93 -4.07 18.21
CA LEU A 48 -8.06 -4.99 19.33
C LEU A 48 -7.50 -4.33 20.60
N LEU A 49 -8.35 -4.17 21.61
CA LEU A 49 -7.97 -3.58 22.90
C LEU A 49 -7.42 -4.64 23.85
N ARG A 50 -8.15 -5.75 23.97
CA ARG A 50 -7.82 -6.85 24.89
C ARG A 50 -8.56 -8.13 24.50
N MET A 51 -8.17 -9.22 25.14
CA MET A 51 -8.86 -10.50 25.06
C MET A 51 -9.19 -11.00 26.47
N VAL A 52 -10.34 -11.63 26.62
CA VAL A 52 -10.76 -12.31 27.84
C VAL A 52 -11.25 -13.70 27.46
N GLY A 53 -10.44 -14.72 27.72
CA GLY A 53 -10.69 -16.08 27.23
C GLY A 53 -10.71 -16.10 25.70
N LEU A 54 -11.85 -16.48 25.13
CA LEU A 54 -12.09 -16.50 23.68
C LEU A 54 -12.78 -15.24 23.14
N THR A 55 -13.21 -14.32 24.01
CA THR A 55 -13.87 -13.09 23.57
C THR A 55 -12.85 -11.99 23.36
N LEU A 56 -12.92 -11.38 22.18
CA LEU A 56 -12.07 -10.26 21.77
C LEU A 56 -12.84 -8.96 21.98
N GLU A 57 -12.20 -7.96 22.58
CA GLU A 57 -12.76 -6.61 22.73
C GLU A 57 -11.99 -5.65 21.84
N ALA A 58 -12.68 -4.99 20.90
CA ALA A 58 -12.09 -4.04 19.97
C ALA A 58 -12.89 -2.72 19.94
N GLU A 59 -12.30 -1.67 19.38
CA GLU A 59 -12.95 -0.39 19.11
C GLU A 59 -12.71 0.05 17.66
N GLY A 60 -13.45 1.05 17.18
CA GLY A 60 -13.29 1.59 15.82
C GLY A 60 -13.95 0.79 14.70
N LEU A 61 -14.34 -0.47 14.96
CA LEU A 61 -15.09 -1.30 14.02
C LEU A 61 -16.60 -1.07 14.14
N GLN A 62 -17.23 -0.53 13.10
CA GLN A 62 -18.68 -0.40 13.00
C GLN A 62 -19.25 -1.49 12.09
N ALA A 63 -19.78 -2.56 12.71
CA ALA A 63 -20.36 -3.69 12.00
C ALA A 63 -21.58 -4.24 12.76
N ALA A 64 -22.53 -4.83 12.03
CA ALA A 64 -23.72 -5.43 12.63
C ALA A 64 -23.37 -6.75 13.34
N VAL A 65 -24.16 -7.13 14.35
CA VAL A 65 -24.08 -8.47 14.96
C VAL A 65 -24.22 -9.56 13.87
N GLY A 66 -23.38 -10.59 13.93
CA GLY A 66 -23.27 -11.64 12.92
C GLY A 66 -22.37 -11.29 11.73
N SER A 67 -21.85 -10.07 11.65
CA SER A 67 -20.88 -9.71 10.61
C SER A 67 -19.56 -10.45 10.85
N ARG A 68 -18.93 -10.90 9.76
CA ARG A 68 -17.59 -11.49 9.79
C ARG A 68 -16.53 -10.44 9.52
N CYS A 69 -15.44 -10.51 10.26
CA CYS A 69 -14.27 -9.65 10.10
C CYS A 69 -12.99 -10.48 10.28
N ASN A 70 -11.86 -9.91 9.88
CA ASN A 70 -10.55 -10.49 10.14
C ASN A 70 -9.90 -9.71 11.27
N VAL A 71 -9.24 -10.43 12.19
CA VAL A 71 -8.33 -9.85 13.16
C VAL A 71 -6.92 -10.17 12.72
N ILE A 72 -6.15 -9.13 12.40
CA ILE A 72 -4.85 -9.25 11.75
C ILE A 72 -3.79 -8.68 12.69
N ASN A 73 -2.82 -9.52 13.04
CA ASN A 73 -1.60 -9.09 13.70
C ASN A 73 -0.42 -9.18 12.74
N GLU A 74 0.04 -8.03 12.27
CA GLU A 74 1.22 -7.90 11.40
C GLU A 74 2.51 -7.67 12.21
N SER A 75 2.44 -7.69 13.54
CA SER A 75 3.59 -7.48 14.40
C SER A 75 4.47 -8.72 14.42
N GLY A 76 5.70 -8.60 13.90
CA GLY A 76 6.73 -9.65 13.95
C GLY A 76 7.08 -10.23 12.59
N TYR A 77 7.83 -11.34 12.60
CA TYR A 77 8.32 -12.01 11.36
C TYR A 77 7.25 -12.85 10.65
N HIS A 78 6.16 -13.19 11.34
CA HIS A 78 5.09 -14.04 10.83
C HIS A 78 3.74 -13.36 11.07
N PRO A 79 3.14 -12.73 10.04
CA PRO A 79 1.81 -12.15 10.18
C PRO A 79 0.78 -13.24 10.44
N VAL A 80 -0.12 -12.98 11.38
CA VAL A 80 -1.19 -13.89 11.78
C VAL A 80 -2.53 -13.24 11.51
N GLN A 81 -3.48 -14.04 11.02
CA GLN A 81 -4.85 -13.61 10.79
C GLN A 81 -5.81 -14.69 11.30
N VAL A 82 -6.89 -14.26 11.94
CA VAL A 82 -8.00 -15.11 12.34
C VAL A 82 -9.33 -14.47 11.95
N GLU A 83 -10.26 -15.27 11.44
CA GLU A 83 -11.62 -14.81 11.19
C GLU A 83 -12.37 -14.68 12.52
N ALA A 84 -13.21 -13.67 12.66
CA ALA A 84 -14.05 -13.46 13.82
C ALA A 84 -15.45 -12.98 13.45
N GLU A 85 -16.41 -13.24 14.32
CA GLU A 85 -17.80 -12.81 14.18
C GLU A 85 -18.16 -11.79 15.25
N VAL A 86 -18.88 -10.74 14.87
CA VAL A 86 -19.39 -9.73 15.80
C VAL A 86 -20.51 -10.32 16.64
N MET A 87 -20.28 -10.46 17.94
CA MET A 87 -21.30 -10.94 18.89
C MET A 87 -22.18 -9.82 19.44
N GLY A 88 -21.66 -8.61 19.56
CA GLY A 88 -22.36 -7.51 20.21
C GLY A 88 -21.46 -6.30 20.44
N PHE A 89 -22.03 -5.27 21.08
CA PHE A 89 -21.35 -4.02 21.36
C PHE A 89 -21.79 -3.43 22.70
N SER A 90 -20.92 -2.63 23.31
CA SER A 90 -21.21 -1.86 24.52
C SER A 90 -20.44 -0.53 24.47
N GLY A 91 -21.16 0.59 24.42
CA GLY A 91 -20.56 1.90 24.20
C GLY A 91 -19.81 1.96 22.87
N SER A 92 -18.52 2.29 22.92
CA SER A 92 -17.63 2.33 21.74
C SER A 92 -16.96 0.99 21.41
N LYS A 93 -17.25 -0.06 22.18
CA LYS A 93 -16.58 -1.36 22.09
C LYS A 93 -17.43 -2.36 21.34
N VAL A 94 -16.76 -3.18 20.54
CA VAL A 94 -17.33 -4.32 19.85
C VAL A 94 -16.72 -5.59 20.44
N TYR A 95 -17.53 -6.63 20.55
CA TYR A 95 -17.13 -7.94 21.05
C TYR A 95 -17.15 -8.94 19.91
N LEU A 96 -16.03 -9.63 19.70
CA LEU A 96 -15.85 -10.59 18.62
C LEU A 96 -15.59 -11.99 19.16
N MET A 97 -16.05 -12.99 18.42
CA MET A 97 -15.74 -14.40 18.64
C MET A 97 -14.87 -14.91 17.49
N PRO A 98 -13.64 -15.40 17.74
CA PRO A 98 -12.80 -15.96 16.70
C PRO A 98 -13.32 -17.33 16.25
N VAL A 99 -13.16 -17.62 14.96
CA VAL A 99 -13.46 -18.90 14.32
C VAL A 99 -12.15 -19.65 14.06
N GLY A 100 -11.25 -19.68 15.05
CA GLY A 100 -9.93 -20.28 14.90
C GLY A 100 -8.97 -20.05 16.06
N SER A 101 -7.71 -20.43 15.84
CA SER A 101 -6.64 -20.24 16.82
C SER A 101 -6.30 -18.76 17.00
N LEU A 102 -6.16 -18.35 18.26
CA LEU A 102 -5.69 -17.01 18.64
C LEU A 102 -4.17 -16.93 18.84
N ALA A 103 -3.42 -18.00 18.52
CA ALA A 103 -1.97 -18.01 18.70
C ALA A 103 -1.32 -16.91 17.87
N GLY A 104 -0.63 -15.98 18.53
CA GLY A 104 0.01 -14.83 17.89
C GLY A 104 -0.88 -13.59 17.74
N ILE A 105 -2.16 -13.65 18.11
CA ILE A 105 -3.00 -12.46 18.24
C ILE A 105 -2.64 -11.73 19.54
N ALA A 106 -2.48 -10.41 19.46
CA ALA A 106 -2.10 -9.57 20.59
C ALA A 106 -2.84 -8.21 20.53
N PRO A 107 -2.95 -7.49 21.67
CA PRO A 107 -3.50 -6.14 21.68
C PRO A 107 -2.82 -5.23 20.65
N GLY A 108 -3.62 -4.41 19.98
CA GLY A 108 -3.17 -3.55 18.88
C GLY A 108 -3.28 -4.17 17.48
N ALA A 109 -3.66 -5.45 17.37
CA ALA A 109 -4.12 -6.03 16.11
C ALA A 109 -5.27 -5.21 15.52
N ARG A 110 -5.41 -5.24 14.18
CA ARG A 110 -6.44 -4.51 13.43
C ARG A 110 -7.60 -5.43 13.02
#